data_AF-N6VFY9-F1
#
_entry.id   AF-N6VFY9-F1
#
_cell.length_a   1.000
_cell.length_b   1.000
_cell.length_c   1.000
_cell.angle_alpha   90.00
_cell.angle_beta   90.00
_cell.angle_gamma   90.00
#
_symmetry.space_group_name_H-M   'P 1'
#
loop_
_entity.id
_entity.type
_entity.pdbx_description
1 polymer ?
#
loop_
_entity_poly.entity_id
_entity_poly.type
_entity_poly.pdbx_seq_one_letter_code
_entity_poly.pdbx_strand_id
1 'polypeptide(L)'
;MKKHRCLAVGFAALFLNRTNRSGIIKNAGPIGGKEQTGNYKIDCRFNKENLIGRIRNISAKKDRIYLTQLDAQEFLLRYGSTDKDKNIFLYIDPPYFKKGKGLYTSFYKTKDHHYLENIISEHVNALWLITYDNVEEVKFLYDQYPKIEFDIRYSLQNKRQAQELMIFSPKIKIPQSLEQNIPSLCNAA
;
A
#
# COMPACT_ATOMS: atom_id res chain seq x y z
N MET A 1 -5.48 5.38 31.32
CA MET A 1 -5.98 5.48 29.93
C MET A 1 -7.32 4.77 29.83
N LYS A 2 -8.36 5.37 29.23
CA LYS A 2 -9.67 4.70 29.04
C LYS A 2 -9.53 3.55 28.04
N LYS A 3 -9.91 2.34 28.44
CA LYS A 3 -9.85 1.13 27.61
C LYS A 3 -11.08 1.11 26.70
N HIS A 4 -10.93 1.56 25.46
CA HIS A 4 -12.02 1.50 24.47
C HIS A 4 -12.14 0.08 23.91
N ARG A 5 -13.37 -0.36 23.59
CA ARG A 5 -13.59 -1.65 22.91
C ARG A 5 -13.00 -1.57 21.49
N CYS A 6 -12.19 -2.56 21.11
CA CYS A 6 -11.54 -2.62 19.79
C CYS A 6 -12.52 -2.39 18.64
N LEU A 7 -13.69 -3.03 18.69
CA LEU A 7 -14.74 -2.87 17.69
C LEU A 7 -15.24 -1.41 17.57
N ALA A 8 -15.39 -0.70 18.69
CA ALA A 8 -15.83 0.70 18.68
C ALA A 8 -14.75 1.61 18.05
N VAL A 9 -13.47 1.33 18.32
CA VAL A 9 -12.35 2.04 17.69
C VAL A 9 -12.30 1.77 16.18
N GLY A 10 -12.52 0.52 15.76
CA GLY A 10 -12.60 0.15 14.34
C GLY A 10 -13.71 0.88 13.61
N PHE A 11 -14.92 0.95 14.18
CA PHE A 11 -16.02 1.73 13.59
C PHE A 11 -15.74 3.23 13.56
N ALA A 12 -15.12 3.79 14.61
CA ALA A 12 -14.73 5.19 14.62
C ALA A 12 -13.70 5.49 13.52
N ALA A 13 -12.69 4.63 13.35
CA ALA A 13 -11.70 4.77 12.29
C ALA A 13 -12.34 4.69 10.89
N LEU A 14 -13.25 3.75 10.66
CA LEU A 14 -13.99 3.63 9.40
C LEU A 14 -14.81 4.90 9.12
N PHE A 15 -15.57 5.38 10.10
CA PHE A 15 -16.38 6.57 9.97
C PHE A 15 -15.51 7.78 9.60
N LEU A 16 -14.50 8.08 10.40
CA LEU A 16 -13.59 9.21 10.16
C LEU A 16 -12.88 9.10 8.80
N ASN A 17 -12.44 7.92 8.41
CA ASN A 17 -11.81 7.70 7.10
C ASN A 17 -12.77 7.91 5.92
N ARG A 18 -14.07 7.71 6.10
CA ARG A 18 -15.07 7.94 5.04
C ARG A 18 -15.63 9.36 5.05
N THR A 19 -15.60 10.04 6.18
CA THR A 19 -16.20 11.37 6.34
C THR A 19 -15.20 12.51 6.37
N ASN A 20 -13.90 12.25 6.53
CA ASN A 20 -12.86 13.29 6.51
C ASN A 20 -12.30 13.54 5.12
N ARG A 21 -11.79 14.76 4.88
CA ARG A 21 -11.11 15.12 3.64
C ARG A 21 -9.95 14.16 3.37
N SER A 22 -9.94 13.59 2.15
CA SER A 22 -8.98 12.57 1.70
C SER A 22 -8.88 11.32 2.59
N GLY A 23 -9.86 11.09 3.47
CA GLY A 23 -9.88 9.98 4.42
C GLY A 23 -8.80 10.04 5.51
N ILE A 24 -8.18 11.20 5.71
CA ILE A 24 -7.14 11.40 6.72
C ILE A 24 -7.79 11.54 8.11
N ILE A 25 -7.31 10.77 9.09
CA ILE A 25 -7.91 10.74 10.44
C ILE A 25 -7.33 11.84 11.35
N LYS A 26 -6.01 12.06 11.34
CA LYS A 26 -5.32 12.86 12.38
C LYS A 26 -5.45 14.37 12.19
N ASN A 27 -5.25 14.85 10.96
CA ASN A 27 -5.07 16.29 10.66
C ASN A 27 -6.04 16.84 9.61
N ALA A 28 -7.05 16.06 9.22
CA ALA A 28 -8.10 16.53 8.31
C ALA A 28 -9.42 16.74 9.05
N GLY A 29 -10.20 17.71 8.57
CA GLY A 29 -11.57 17.94 9.02
C GLY A 29 -12.60 17.17 8.18
N PRO A 30 -13.88 17.20 8.59
CA PRO A 30 -14.96 16.57 7.84
C PRO A 30 -15.06 17.17 6.42
N ILE A 31 -15.47 16.34 5.47
CA ILE A 31 -15.85 16.78 4.13
C ILE A 31 -16.98 17.81 4.28
N GLY A 32 -16.88 18.92 3.54
CA GLY A 32 -17.82 20.04 3.65
C GLY A 32 -17.50 21.04 4.76
N GLY A 33 -16.46 20.80 5.58
CA GLY A 33 -16.11 21.66 6.72
C GLY A 33 -17.00 21.40 7.95
N LYS A 34 -16.62 21.93 9.12
CA LYS A 34 -17.42 21.70 10.36
C LYS A 34 -18.83 22.26 10.24
N GLU A 35 -18.97 23.44 9.65
CA GLU A 35 -20.26 24.09 9.36
C GLU A 35 -21.00 23.48 8.16
N GLN A 36 -20.45 22.44 7.51
CA GLN A 36 -21.05 21.77 6.36
C GLN A 36 -21.45 22.72 5.22
N THR A 37 -20.68 23.79 4.99
CA THR A 37 -20.95 24.79 3.93
C THR A 37 -20.34 24.43 2.57
N GLY A 38 -19.44 23.44 2.50
CA GLY A 38 -18.83 23.02 1.24
C GLY A 38 -19.79 22.32 0.26
N ASN A 39 -19.38 22.25 -1.01
CA ASN A 39 -20.14 21.64 -2.11
C ASN A 39 -20.41 20.14 -1.90
N TYR A 40 -19.49 19.46 -1.24
CA TYR A 40 -19.65 18.07 -0.84
C TYR A 40 -19.89 18.03 0.68
N LYS A 41 -20.91 17.28 1.11
CA LYS A 41 -21.24 17.10 2.53
C LYS A 41 -20.54 15.87 3.11
N ILE A 42 -20.62 15.73 4.42
CA ILE A 42 -19.95 14.68 5.20
C ILE A 42 -20.26 13.25 4.74
N ASP A 43 -21.44 13.04 4.15
CA ASP A 43 -21.98 11.76 3.72
C ASP A 43 -21.63 11.38 2.28
N CYS A 44 -21.06 12.29 1.49
CA CYS A 44 -20.86 12.07 0.04
C CYS A 44 -19.97 10.85 -0.30
N ARG A 45 -19.18 10.37 0.68
CA ARG A 45 -18.35 9.16 0.59
C ARG A 45 -18.75 8.09 1.61
N PHE A 46 -19.81 8.30 2.38
CA PHE A 46 -20.35 7.37 3.36
C PHE A 46 -21.56 6.61 2.77
N ASN A 47 -21.35 5.93 1.64
CA ASN A 47 -22.38 5.07 1.05
C ASN A 47 -22.52 3.79 1.89
N LYS A 48 -23.49 3.79 2.81
CA LYS A 48 -23.68 2.74 3.82
C LYS A 48 -23.84 1.34 3.19
N GLU A 49 -24.69 1.20 2.18
CA GLU A 49 -24.95 -0.10 1.54
C GLU A 49 -23.68 -0.67 0.88
N ASN A 50 -22.94 0.17 0.14
CA ASN A 50 -21.67 -0.25 -0.45
C ASN A 50 -20.62 -0.61 0.61
N LEU A 51 -20.55 0.13 1.72
CA LEU A 51 -19.62 -0.18 2.81
C LEU A 51 -19.96 -1.50 3.50
N ILE A 52 -21.24 -1.76 3.77
CA ILE A 52 -21.72 -3.03 4.31
C ILE A 52 -21.35 -4.18 3.37
N GLY A 53 -21.59 -4.02 2.06
CA GLY A 53 -21.20 -5.02 1.06
C GLY A 53 -19.70 -5.34 1.08
N ARG A 54 -18.85 -4.31 1.13
CA ARG A 54 -17.38 -4.49 1.23
C ARG A 54 -16.97 -5.25 2.49
N ILE A 55 -17.53 -4.90 3.64
CA ILE A 55 -17.24 -5.58 4.92
C ILE A 55 -17.65 -7.05 4.85
N ARG A 56 -18.85 -7.35 4.31
CA ARG A 56 -19.31 -8.73 4.12
C ARG A 56 -18.40 -9.51 3.17
N ASN A 57 -17.97 -8.90 2.07
CA ASN A 57 -17.07 -9.53 1.09
C ASN A 57 -15.68 -9.87 1.64
N ILE A 58 -15.15 -9.04 2.55
CA ILE A 58 -13.91 -9.32 3.29
C ILE A 58 -14.17 -10.42 4.31
N SER A 59 -15.26 -10.32 5.08
CA SER A 59 -15.63 -11.29 6.11
C SER A 59 -15.85 -12.70 5.54
N ALA A 60 -16.40 -12.83 4.34
CA ALA A 60 -16.56 -14.11 3.64
C ALA A 60 -15.21 -14.79 3.32
N LYS A 61 -14.10 -14.06 3.35
CA LYS A 61 -12.74 -14.57 3.13
C LYS A 61 -11.91 -14.65 4.42
N LYS A 62 -12.53 -14.47 5.59
CA LYS A 62 -11.81 -14.36 6.88
C LYS A 62 -10.88 -15.54 7.16
N ASP A 63 -11.25 -16.76 6.76
CA ASP A 63 -10.46 -17.97 7.03
C ASP A 63 -9.19 -18.04 6.14
N ARG A 64 -9.07 -17.12 5.17
CA ARG A 64 -7.91 -16.95 4.28
C ARG A 64 -7.14 -15.65 4.57
N ILE A 65 -7.52 -14.88 5.58
CA ILE A 65 -6.91 -13.59 5.91
C ILE A 65 -6.40 -13.64 7.34
N TYR A 66 -5.08 -13.54 7.49
CA TYR A 66 -4.41 -13.46 8.78
C TYR A 66 -3.80 -12.07 8.93
N LEU A 67 -4.15 -11.38 10.01
CA LEU A 67 -3.66 -10.04 10.31
C LEU A 67 -2.60 -10.12 11.40
N THR A 68 -1.50 -9.42 11.20
CA THR A 68 -0.48 -9.22 12.22
C THR A 68 -0.18 -7.73 12.38
N GLN A 69 0.32 -7.35 13.55
CA GLN A 69 0.85 -6.01 13.80
C GLN A 69 2.37 -6.08 14.01
N LEU A 70 3.02 -7.01 13.30
CA LEU A 70 4.47 -7.12 13.31
C LEU A 70 5.09 -5.97 12.53
N ASP A 71 6.31 -5.60 12.88
CA ASP A 71 7.11 -4.75 12.00
C ASP A 71 7.35 -5.47 10.66
N ALA A 72 7.36 -4.73 9.55
CA ALA A 72 7.52 -5.32 8.23
C ALA A 72 8.82 -6.11 8.10
N GLN A 73 9.90 -5.65 8.74
CA GLN A 73 11.21 -6.31 8.73
C GLN A 73 11.15 -7.63 9.49
N GLU A 74 10.52 -7.63 10.67
CA GLU A 74 10.29 -8.84 11.46
C GLU A 74 9.41 -9.84 10.70
N PHE A 75 8.37 -9.36 10.00
CA PHE A 75 7.51 -10.21 9.18
C PHE A 75 8.30 -10.90 8.07
N LEU A 76 9.16 -10.17 7.35
CA LEU A 76 9.97 -10.72 6.26
C LEU A 76 10.97 -11.76 6.78
N LEU A 77 11.65 -11.49 7.89
CA LEU A 77 12.56 -12.46 8.52
C LEU A 77 11.82 -13.73 8.98
N ARG A 78 10.59 -13.60 9.47
CA ARG A 78 9.83 -14.73 10.00
C ARG A 78 9.19 -15.58 8.92
N TYR A 79 8.63 -14.95 7.89
CA TYR A 79 7.80 -15.62 6.88
C TYR A 79 8.43 -15.68 5.49
N GLY A 80 9.32 -14.75 5.15
CA GLY A 80 10.03 -14.70 3.87
C GLY A 80 11.24 -15.65 3.79
N SER A 81 11.83 -16.01 4.94
CA SER A 81 13.03 -16.86 5.06
C SER A 81 12.76 -18.36 5.06
N THR A 82 11.54 -18.80 4.73
CA THR A 82 11.18 -20.20 4.89
C THR A 82 11.53 -21.03 3.66
N ASP A 83 12.59 -21.84 3.76
CA ASP A 83 12.88 -22.94 2.83
C ASP A 83 11.77 -24.02 2.79
N LYS A 84 10.80 -23.92 3.71
CA LYS A 84 9.77 -24.93 3.97
C LYS A 84 8.47 -24.72 3.17
N ASP A 85 8.14 -23.50 2.77
CA ASP A 85 6.91 -23.21 2.03
C ASP A 85 7.22 -22.70 0.63
N LYS A 86 7.39 -23.64 -0.31
CA LYS A 86 7.72 -23.36 -1.73
C LYS A 86 6.67 -22.53 -2.49
N ASN A 87 5.54 -22.17 -1.85
CA ASN A 87 4.39 -21.52 -2.46
C ASN A 87 4.04 -20.16 -1.81
N ILE A 88 5.01 -19.47 -1.21
CA ILE A 88 4.82 -18.10 -0.72
C ILE A 88 5.15 -17.09 -1.84
N PHE A 89 4.24 -16.15 -2.05
CA PHE A 89 4.46 -14.95 -2.84
C PHE A 89 4.26 -13.72 -1.96
N LEU A 90 5.27 -12.86 -1.89
CA LEU A 90 5.27 -11.63 -1.11
C LEU A 90 5.02 -10.44 -2.02
N TYR A 91 3.99 -9.66 -1.71
CA TYR A 91 3.82 -8.34 -2.27
C TYR A 91 4.22 -7.31 -1.22
N ILE A 92 5.21 -6.48 -1.55
CA ILE A 92 5.86 -5.55 -0.63
C ILE A 92 5.63 -4.13 -1.13
N ASP A 93 4.92 -3.33 -0.36
CA ASP A 93 4.59 -1.93 -0.69
C ASP A 93 5.03 -1.01 0.46
N PRO A 94 6.34 -0.72 0.57
CA PRO A 94 6.88 0.05 1.67
C PRO A 94 6.55 1.54 1.54
N PRO A 95 6.69 2.34 2.61
CA PRO A 95 6.58 3.79 2.51
C PRO A 95 7.51 4.35 1.42
N TYR A 96 6.99 5.19 0.53
CA TYR A 96 7.76 5.75 -0.59
C TYR A 96 8.99 6.56 -0.14
N PHE A 97 10.07 6.53 -0.91
CA PHE A 97 11.34 7.15 -0.55
C PHE A 97 11.23 8.67 -0.49
N LYS A 98 10.66 9.31 -1.53
CA LYS A 98 10.45 10.78 -1.56
C LYS A 98 9.07 11.18 -1.08
N LYS A 99 8.04 10.44 -1.50
CA LYS A 99 6.63 10.79 -1.24
C LYS A 99 6.12 10.35 0.15
N GLY A 100 6.89 9.56 0.91
CA GLY A 100 6.40 8.89 2.12
C GLY A 100 5.96 9.83 3.25
N LYS A 101 6.66 10.95 3.47
CA LYS A 101 6.38 11.89 4.57
C LYS A 101 5.00 12.56 4.51
N GLY A 102 4.41 12.66 3.31
CA GLY A 102 3.09 13.25 3.11
C GLY A 102 1.94 12.24 3.09
N LEU A 103 2.25 10.95 2.93
CA LEU A 103 1.25 9.89 2.70
C LEU A 103 1.05 8.99 3.93
N TYR A 104 2.09 8.76 4.71
CA TYR A 104 2.07 7.78 5.80
C TYR A 104 2.26 8.43 7.18
N THR A 105 1.65 7.84 8.20
CA THR A 105 1.89 8.25 9.60
C THR A 105 3.24 7.79 10.13
N SER A 106 3.76 6.69 9.59
CA SER A 106 5.11 6.17 9.81
C SER A 106 5.85 6.20 8.48
N PHE A 107 7.00 6.85 8.43
CA PHE A 107 7.79 7.00 7.20
C PHE A 107 9.19 6.45 7.42
N TYR A 108 9.74 5.85 6.38
CA TYR A 108 11.10 5.37 6.38
C TYR A 108 12.07 6.54 6.17
N LYS A 109 13.23 6.45 6.79
CA LYS A 109 14.44 7.22 6.45
C LYS A 109 15.23 6.42 5.42
N THR A 110 16.20 7.07 4.78
CA THR A 110 17.13 6.43 3.83
C THR A 110 17.70 5.11 4.36
N LYS A 111 18.17 5.10 5.62
CA LYS A 111 18.70 3.88 6.26
C LYS A 111 17.68 2.75 6.38
N ASP A 112 16.40 3.07 6.57
CA ASP A 112 15.34 2.07 6.75
C ASP A 112 15.03 1.42 5.39
N HIS A 113 15.17 2.17 4.28
CA HIS A 113 15.08 1.63 2.92
C HIS A 113 16.22 0.68 2.59
N HIS A 114 17.46 1.05 2.91
CA HIS A 114 18.61 0.16 2.75
C HIS A 114 18.46 -1.10 3.60
N TYR A 115 18.02 -0.96 4.84
CA TYR A 115 17.82 -2.12 5.71
C TYR A 115 16.72 -3.07 5.20
N LEU A 116 15.64 -2.53 4.61
CA LEU A 116 14.63 -3.35 3.94
C LEU A 116 15.23 -4.13 2.77
N GLU A 117 16.02 -3.49 1.91
CA GLU A 117 16.67 -4.16 0.79
C GLU A 117 17.63 -5.25 1.26
N ASN A 118 18.45 -4.98 2.28
CA ASN A 118 19.34 -5.97 2.87
C ASN A 118 18.58 -7.21 3.39
N ILE A 119 17.43 -7.03 4.05
CA ILE A 119 16.62 -8.17 4.49
C ILE A 119 16.11 -8.97 3.28
N ILE A 120 15.66 -8.29 2.24
CA ILE A 120 15.15 -8.95 1.04
C ILE A 120 16.27 -9.74 0.34
N SER A 121 17.46 -9.16 0.22
CA SER A 121 18.59 -9.78 -0.45
C SER A 121 19.21 -10.93 0.35
N GLU A 122 19.36 -10.77 1.66
CA GLU A 122 20.08 -11.74 2.51
C GLU A 122 19.18 -12.82 3.13
N HIS A 123 17.89 -12.54 3.29
CA HIS A 123 17.02 -13.40 4.10
C HIS A 123 15.74 -13.86 3.41
N VAL A 124 15.30 -13.25 2.31
CA VAL A 124 14.03 -13.64 1.67
C VAL A 124 14.27 -14.62 0.53
N ASN A 125 13.82 -15.87 0.71
CA ASN A 125 13.91 -16.93 -0.31
C ASN A 125 12.65 -17.08 -1.17
N ALA A 126 11.51 -16.61 -0.66
CA ALA A 126 10.21 -16.63 -1.32
C ALA A 126 10.19 -15.78 -2.62
N LEU A 127 9.20 -16.02 -3.50
CA LEU A 127 8.96 -15.12 -4.62
C LEU A 127 8.45 -13.79 -4.08
N TRP A 128 8.93 -12.68 -4.62
CA TRP A 128 8.50 -11.36 -4.18
C TRP A 128 8.38 -10.36 -5.32
N LEU A 129 7.50 -9.38 -5.12
CA LEU A 129 7.26 -8.21 -5.96
C LEU A 129 7.20 -6.98 -5.06
N ILE A 130 7.97 -5.95 -5.41
CA ILE A 130 7.97 -4.66 -4.71
C ILE A 130 7.37 -3.61 -5.63
N THR A 131 6.46 -2.79 -5.12
CA THR A 131 6.06 -1.52 -5.76
C THR A 131 6.68 -0.34 -5.04
N TYR A 132 7.13 0.65 -5.80
CA TYR A 132 7.92 1.74 -5.26
C TYR A 132 7.78 3.04 -6.07
N ASP A 133 8.08 4.21 -5.49
CA ASP A 133 8.24 5.44 -6.27
C ASP A 133 9.40 5.35 -7.28
N ASN A 134 9.16 5.79 -8.51
CA ASN A 134 10.17 5.80 -9.57
C ASN A 134 11.19 6.94 -9.35
N VAL A 135 12.22 6.66 -8.56
CA VAL A 135 13.30 7.59 -8.22
C VAL A 135 14.67 6.91 -8.33
N GLU A 136 15.69 7.67 -8.68
CA GLU A 136 17.05 7.14 -8.91
C GLU A 136 17.61 6.41 -7.69
N GLU A 137 17.30 6.89 -6.48
CA GLU A 137 17.74 6.24 -5.24
C GLU A 137 17.22 4.80 -5.11
N VAL A 138 15.98 4.56 -5.55
CA VAL A 138 15.35 3.23 -5.51
C VAL A 138 15.85 2.37 -6.65
N LYS A 139 16.03 2.94 -7.84
CA LYS A 139 16.62 2.23 -8.98
C LYS A 139 18.02 1.71 -8.66
N PHE A 140 18.82 2.53 -7.99
CA PHE A 140 20.17 2.18 -7.54
C PHE A 140 20.12 1.14 -6.42
N LEU A 141 19.23 1.32 -5.44
CA LEU A 141 19.10 0.38 -4.31
C LEU A 141 18.78 -1.05 -4.76
N TYR A 142 17.98 -1.20 -5.82
CA TYR A 142 17.55 -2.49 -6.35
C TYR A 142 18.13 -2.80 -7.75
N ASP A 143 19.34 -2.34 -8.04
CA ASP A 143 19.90 -2.41 -9.39
C ASP A 143 20.13 -3.83 -9.91
N GLN A 144 20.41 -4.76 -9.00
CA GLN A 144 20.63 -6.16 -9.28
C GLN A 144 19.35 -6.94 -9.65
N TYR A 145 18.18 -6.31 -9.56
CA TYR A 145 16.89 -6.98 -9.75
C TYR A 145 16.19 -6.55 -11.06
N PRO A 146 15.47 -7.48 -11.71
CA PRO A 146 14.56 -7.12 -12.80
C PRO A 146 13.54 -6.09 -12.34
N LYS A 147 13.31 -5.08 -13.17
CA LYS A 147 12.43 -3.95 -12.84
C LYS A 147 11.74 -3.41 -14.10
N ILE A 148 10.48 -2.99 -13.95
CA ILE A 148 9.72 -2.29 -14.98
C ILE A 148 9.16 -0.99 -14.42
N GLU A 149 9.09 0.03 -15.26
CA GLU A 149 8.38 1.27 -14.97
C GLU A 149 6.93 1.16 -15.45
N PHE A 150 5.99 1.67 -14.67
CA PHE A 150 4.58 1.72 -15.07
C PHE A 150 3.91 3.00 -14.61
N ASP A 151 2.91 3.43 -15.38
CA ASP A 151 2.16 4.65 -15.11
C ASP A 151 0.99 4.40 -14.17
N ILE A 152 0.87 5.24 -13.14
CA ILE A 152 -0.32 5.33 -12.30
C ILE A 152 -1.07 6.63 -12.61
N ARG A 153 -2.35 6.47 -12.97
CA ARG A 153 -3.30 7.58 -13.10
C ARG A 153 -3.88 7.91 -11.74
N TYR A 154 -3.28 8.86 -11.03
CA TYR A 154 -3.86 9.39 -9.80
C TYR A 154 -5.05 10.31 -10.14
N SER A 155 -6.23 10.00 -9.61
CA SER A 155 -7.46 10.80 -9.80
C SER A 155 -7.59 11.99 -8.82
N LEU A 156 -6.60 12.20 -7.95
CA LEU A 156 -6.64 13.23 -6.91
C LEU A 156 -6.05 14.56 -7.42
N GLN A 157 -6.96 15.42 -7.89
CA GLN A 157 -6.83 16.87 -8.07
C GLN A 157 -5.90 17.42 -9.15
N ASN A 158 -4.91 16.67 -9.66
CA ASN A 158 -4.18 17.04 -10.87
C ASN A 158 -3.88 15.77 -11.67
N LYS A 159 -4.14 15.76 -12.99
CA LYS A 159 -3.72 14.69 -13.92
C LYS A 159 -2.19 14.65 -14.01
N ARG A 160 -1.52 14.22 -12.95
CA ARG A 160 -0.09 13.90 -12.97
C ARG A 160 0.01 12.41 -13.21
N GLN A 161 0.58 12.05 -14.36
CA GLN A 161 1.13 10.73 -14.60
C GLN A 161 2.28 10.57 -13.60
N ALA A 162 2.06 9.76 -12.57
CA ALA A 162 3.11 9.39 -11.65
C ALA A 162 3.61 8.02 -12.09
N GLN A 163 4.90 7.93 -12.36
CA GLN A 163 5.53 6.66 -12.65
C GLN A 163 5.92 5.97 -11.34
N GLU A 164 5.70 4.66 -11.30
CA GLU A 164 6.12 3.76 -10.25
C GLU A 164 7.00 2.65 -10.82
N LEU A 165 7.77 2.02 -9.93
CA LEU A 165 8.63 0.89 -10.24
C LEU A 165 7.99 -0.38 -9.70
N MET A 166 7.92 -1.42 -10.54
CA MET A 166 7.76 -2.79 -10.08
C MET A 166 9.13 -3.47 -10.13
N ILE A 167 9.55 -4.02 -9.00
CA ILE A 167 10.85 -4.70 -8.84
C ILE A 167 10.55 -6.15 -8.48
N PHE A 168 11.15 -7.09 -9.20
CA PHE A 168 10.81 -8.51 -9.11
C PHE A 168 11.95 -9.32 -8.52
N SER A 169 11.61 -10.35 -7.75
CA SER A 169 12.59 -11.39 -7.41
C SER A 169 13.16 -12.01 -8.69
N PRO A 170 14.47 -12.38 -8.73
CA PRO A 170 15.10 -12.92 -9.94
C PRO A 170 14.46 -14.20 -10.49
N LYS A 171 13.68 -14.90 -9.66
CA LYS A 171 13.00 -16.15 -10.00
C LYS A 171 11.66 -15.94 -10.73
N ILE A 172 11.13 -14.71 -10.78
CA ILE A 172 9.88 -14.40 -11.48
C ILE A 172 10.16 -14.21 -12.97
N LYS A 173 9.41 -14.93 -13.80
CA LYS A 173 9.38 -14.70 -15.25
C LYS A 173 8.40 -13.57 -15.54
N ILE A 174 8.90 -12.45 -16.04
CA ILE A 174 8.07 -11.31 -16.44
C ILE A 174 7.45 -11.65 -17.81
N PRO A 175 6.13 -11.54 -17.98
CA PRO A 175 5.50 -11.70 -19.29
C PRO A 175 6.04 -10.66 -20.28
N GLN A 176 6.38 -11.08 -21.51
CA GLN A 176 6.84 -10.19 -22.58
C GLN A 176 5.87 -9.02 -22.86
N SER A 177 4.57 -9.23 -22.62
CA SER A 177 3.57 -8.18 -22.75
C SER A 177 3.81 -6.98 -21.82
N LEU A 178 4.43 -7.21 -20.66
CA LEU A 178 4.83 -6.15 -19.72
C LEU A 178 6.20 -5.57 -20.04
N GLU A 179 7.08 -6.34 -20.69
CA GLU A 179 8.38 -5.84 -21.18
C GLU A 179 8.21 -4.87 -22.37
N GLN A 180 7.15 -5.04 -23.17
CA GLN A 180 6.92 -4.29 -24.42
C GLN A 180 5.81 -3.23 -24.34
N ASN A 181 5.01 -3.17 -23.27
CA ASN A 181 3.89 -2.20 -23.13
C ASN A 181 3.98 -1.33 -21.89
N ILE A 182 4.97 -0.43 -21.88
CA ILE A 182 5.12 0.59 -20.82
C ILE A 182 3.95 1.62 -20.76
N PRO A 183 3.04 1.81 -21.76
CA PRO A 183 1.90 2.73 -21.59
C PRO A 183 0.51 2.12 -21.27
N SER A 184 0.29 0.80 -21.37
CA SER A 184 -1.10 0.28 -21.56
C SER A 184 -1.75 -0.48 -20.40
N LEU A 185 -1.15 -0.52 -19.20
CA LEU A 185 -1.89 -0.96 -17.98
C LEU A 185 -3.04 -0.01 -17.58
N CYS A 186 -3.28 1.04 -18.37
CA CYS A 186 -4.23 2.11 -18.13
C CYS A 186 -5.73 1.76 -18.13
N ASN A 187 -6.17 0.53 -18.43
CA ASN A 187 -7.60 0.21 -18.61
C ASN A 187 -8.11 -0.98 -17.78
N ALA A 188 -7.70 -1.10 -16.52
CA ALA A 188 -8.37 -2.00 -15.57
C ALA A 188 -8.69 -1.28 -14.25
N ALA A 189 -9.66 -0.36 -14.29
CA ALA A 189 -10.48 0.08 -13.16
C ALA A 189 -11.73 0.80 -13.66
#